data_AF-A0A521VMC5-F1
#
_entry.id   AF-A0A521VMC5-F1
#
_cell.length_a   1.000
_cell.length_b   1.000
_cell.length_c   1.000
_cell.angle_alpha   90.00
_cell.angle_beta   90.00
_cell.angle_gamma   90.00
#
_symmetry.space_group_name_H-M   'P 1'
#
loop_
_entity.id
_entity.type
_entity.pdbx_description
1 polymer ?
#
loop_
_entity_poly.entity_id
_entity_poly.type
_entity_poly.pdbx_seq_one_letter_code
_entity_poly.pdbx_strand_id
1 'polypeptide(L)' 'MTARTFTRPVRRRVEDTIRSGGKQRRVVVTVYPSGALGLRLERTRREEQILASTIYAIAVRLRVTAERAEKKKARAA' A
#
# COMPACT_ATOMS: atom_id res chain seq x y z
N MET A 1 17.01 -14.54 24.99
CA MET A 1 15.73 -14.04 24.45
C MET A 1 15.64 -12.55 24.76
N THR A 2 16.02 -11.69 23.80
CA THR A 2 16.08 -10.23 24.04
C THR A 2 14.81 -9.60 23.53
N ALA A 3 14.02 -9.02 24.42
CA ALA A 3 12.82 -8.26 24.07
C ALA A 3 13.20 -7.11 23.12
N ARG A 4 12.76 -7.17 21.86
CA ARG A 4 12.91 -6.07 20.91
C ARG A 4 11.90 -4.99 21.29
N THR A 5 12.35 -3.99 22.03
CA THR A 5 11.59 -2.78 22.33
C THR A 5 11.29 -2.07 21.01
N PHE A 6 10.05 -2.16 20.53
CA PHE A 6 9.60 -1.45 19.33
C PHE A 6 9.35 0.04 19.66
N THR A 7 10.41 0.85 19.66
CA THR A 7 10.35 2.30 19.98
C THR A 7 10.13 3.21 18.77
N ARG A 8 9.87 2.68 17.57
CA ARG A 8 9.65 3.52 16.37
C ARG A 8 8.18 3.92 16.20
N PRO A 9 7.89 5.19 15.87
CA PRO A 9 6.52 5.69 15.81
C PRO A 9 5.74 5.02 14.67
N VAL A 10 4.59 4.46 15.02
CA VAL A 10 3.57 4.04 14.08
C VAL A 10 3.06 5.31 13.37
N ARG A 11 3.47 5.52 12.12
CA ARG A 11 2.96 6.64 11.32
C ARG A 11 1.66 6.22 10.66
N ARG A 12 0.60 6.98 10.93
CA ARG A 12 -0.70 6.83 10.26
C ARG A 12 -0.84 7.95 9.25
N ARG A 13 -1.13 7.59 8.00
CA ARG A 13 -1.47 8.53 6.94
C ARG A 13 -2.83 8.16 6.35
N VAL A 14 -3.56 9.19 5.93
CA VAL A 14 -4.89 9.08 5.35
C VAL A 14 -4.90 9.96 4.13
N GLU A 15 -4.76 9.37 2.95
CA GLU A 15 -4.58 10.12 1.70
C GLU A 15 -5.62 9.74 0.64
N ASP A 16 -6.21 8.53 0.71
CA ASP A 16 -7.08 8.01 -0.35
C ASP A 16 -8.48 7.62 0.16
N THR A 17 -9.45 7.56 -0.75
CA THR A 17 -10.85 7.19 -0.48
C THR A 17 -11.29 6.05 -1.38
N ILE A 18 -11.72 4.94 -0.79
CA ILE A 18 -12.22 3.76 -1.51
C ILE A 18 -13.72 3.60 -1.25
N ARG A 19 -14.47 3.18 -2.28
CA ARG A 19 -15.88 2.80 -2.13
C ARG A 19 -15.99 1.37 -1.61
N SER A 20 -16.63 1.19 -0.46
CA SER A 20 -16.86 -0.11 0.17
C SER A 20 -18.24 -0.17 0.82
N GLY A 21 -19.03 -1.21 0.50
CA GLY A 21 -20.39 -1.38 1.01
C GLY A 21 -21.30 -0.18 0.73
N GLY A 22 -21.21 0.40 -0.48
CA GLY A 22 -22.00 1.56 -0.89
C GLY A 22 -21.53 2.92 -0.35
N LYS A 23 -20.54 2.97 0.56
CA LYS A 23 -20.04 4.21 1.18
C LYS A 23 -18.63 4.53 0.70
N GLN A 24 -18.29 5.80 0.54
CA GLN A 24 -16.90 6.22 0.41
C GLN A 24 -16.25 6.31 1.79
N ARG A 25 -15.09 5.68 1.94
CA ARG A 25 -14.35 5.65 3.20
C ARG A 25 -12.89 5.95 2.94
N ARG A 26 -12.27 6.71 3.83
CA ARG A 26 -10.84 6.97 3.78
C ARG A 26 -10.05 5.70 4.09
N VAL A 27 -8.91 5.52 3.44
CA VAL A 27 -7.95 4.45 3.75
C VAL A 27 -6.93 4.98 4.74
N VAL A 28 -6.87 4.36 5.89
CA VAL A 28 -5.85 4.58 6.90
C VAL A 28 -4.71 3.61 6.62
N VAL A 29 -3.53 4.17 6.33
CA VAL A 29 -2.29 3.43 6.15
C VAL A 29 -1.47 3.53 7.42
N THR A 30 -1.09 2.39 7.98
CA THR A 30 -0.27 2.26 9.18
C THR A 30 1.07 1.65 8.82
N VAL A 31 2.17 2.34 9.06
CA VAL A 31 3.52 1.79 8.84
C VAL A 31 4.04 1.14 10.12
N TYR A 32 4.21 -0.18 10.10
CA TYR A 32 4.76 -0.93 11.23
C TYR A 32 6.28 -1.06 11.16
N PRO A 33 6.98 -1.12 12.30
CA PRO A 33 8.43 -1.30 12.34
C PRO A 33 8.93 -2.62 11.73
N SER A 34 8.07 -3.63 11.63
CA SER A 34 8.36 -4.92 10.99
C SER A 34 8.54 -4.82 9.47
N GLY A 35 8.27 -3.66 8.87
CA GLY A 35 8.21 -3.50 7.41
C GLY A 35 6.87 -3.91 6.81
N ALA A 36 5.88 -4.23 7.64
CA ALA A 36 4.49 -4.40 7.23
C ALA A 36 3.76 -3.06 7.14
N LEU A 37 2.81 -2.98 6.22
CA LEU A 37 1.86 -1.90 6.06
C LEU A 37 0.47 -2.42 6.40
N GLY A 38 -0.15 -1.80 7.39
CA GLY A 38 -1.55 -2.01 7.71
C GLY A 38 -2.44 -1.10 6.87
N LEU A 39 -3.48 -1.64 6.29
CA LEU A 39 -4.48 -0.93 5.50
C LEU A 39 -5.83 -1.15 6.16
N ARG A 40 -6.49 -0.05 6.54
CA ARG A 40 -7.80 -0.11 7.20
C ARG A 40 -8.71 0.96 6.64
N LEU A 41 -9.97 0.61 6.41
CA LEU A 41 -10.98 1.62 6.08
C LEU A 41 -11.40 2.39 7.33
N GLU A 42 -11.65 3.68 7.18
CA GLU A 42 -12.14 4.49 8.28
C GLU A 42 -13.44 3.91 8.85
N ARG A 43 -13.56 3.94 10.19
CA ARG A 43 -14.70 3.39 10.94
C ARG A 43 -14.94 1.88 10.71
N THR A 44 -13.91 1.12 10.34
CA THR A 44 -13.93 -0.35 10.38
C THR A 44 -12.93 -0.87 11.42
N ARG A 45 -13.17 -2.10 11.90
CA ARG A 45 -12.26 -2.79 12.83
C ARG A 45 -11.27 -3.72 12.14
N ARG A 46 -11.55 -4.11 10.89
CA ARG A 46 -10.71 -5.02 10.11
C ARG A 46 -9.55 -4.27 9.47
N GLU A 47 -8.35 -4.81 9.63
CA GLU A 47 -7.11 -4.29 9.08
C GLU A 47 -6.45 -5.38 8.25
N GLU A 48 -6.13 -5.07 7.01
CA GLU A 48 -5.38 -5.95 6.12
C GLU A 48 -3.90 -5.60 6.21
N GLN A 49 -3.02 -6.59 6.18
CA GLN A 49 -1.58 -6.36 6.24
C GLN A 49 -0.91 -6.82 4.96
N ILE A 50 0.04 -6.03 4.49
CA ILE A 50 0.88 -6.36 3.35
C ILE A 50 2.33 -5.95 3.63
N LEU A 51 3.28 -6.75 3.18
CA LEU A 51 4.69 -6.41 3.31
C LEU A 51 5.06 -5.28 2.35
N ALA A 52 5.82 -4.29 2.82
CA ALA A 52 6.28 -3.17 2.00
C ALA A 52 7.11 -3.65 0.79
N SER A 53 7.88 -4.74 0.96
CA SER A 53 8.62 -5.39 -0.13
C SER A 53 7.72 -5.89 -1.25
N THR A 54 6.56 -6.47 -0.91
CA THR A 54 5.56 -6.92 -1.88
C THR A 54 4.97 -5.75 -2.65
N ILE A 55 4.63 -4.64 -1.98
CA ILE A 55 4.14 -3.44 -2.66
C ILE A 55 5.20 -2.91 -3.63
N TYR A 56 6.46 -2.84 -3.21
CA TYR A 56 7.54 -2.37 -4.06
C TYR A 56 7.69 -3.24 -5.32
N ALA A 57 7.68 -4.57 -5.17
CA ALA A 57 7.75 -5.49 -6.31
C ALA A 57 6.59 -5.30 -7.30
N ILE A 58 5.37 -5.07 -6.80
CA ILE A 58 4.21 -4.76 -7.64
C ILE A 58 4.41 -3.44 -8.39
N ALA A 59 4.84 -2.38 -7.69
CA ALA A 59 5.08 -1.07 -8.29
C ALA A 59 6.13 -1.14 -9.41
N VAL A 60 7.22 -1.88 -9.21
CA VAL A 60 8.24 -2.11 -10.24
C VAL A 60 7.65 -2.82 -11.47
N ARG A 61 6.85 -3.87 -11.27
CA ARG A 61 6.21 -4.60 -12.38
C ARG A 61 5.22 -3.73 -13.16
N LEU A 62 4.44 -2.90 -12.47
CA LEU A 62 3.51 -1.96 -13.10
C LEU A 62 4.26 -0.93 -13.95
N ARG A 63 5.34 -0.36 -13.43
CA ARG A 63 6.21 0.58 -14.18
C ARG A 63 6.76 -0.07 -15.45
N VAL A 64 7.35 -1.26 -15.33
CA VAL A 64 7.92 -1.98 -16.49
C VAL A 64 6.84 -2.30 -17.52
N THR A 65 5.64 -2.68 -17.08
CA THR A 65 4.51 -2.96 -17.98
C THR A 65 4.08 -1.69 -18.72
N ALA A 66 3.98 -0.56 -18.03
CA ALA A 66 3.65 0.73 -18.62
C ALA A 66 4.70 1.16 -19.67
N GLU A 67 5.99 1.07 -19.34
CA GLU A 67 7.08 1.40 -20.27
C GLU A 67 7.03 0.53 -21.54
N ARG A 68 6.73 -0.76 -21.40
CA ARG A 68 6.57 -1.67 -22.55
C ARG A 68 5.37 -1.29 -23.41
N ALA A 69 4.25 -0.92 -22.78
CA ALA A 69 3.06 -0.49 -23.49
C ALA A 69 3.31 0.79 -24.30
N GLU A 70 3.99 1.78 -23.72
CA GLU A 70 4.35 3.02 -24.41
C GLU A 70 5.32 2.77 -25.58
N LYS A 71 6.34 1.93 -25.39
CA LYS A 71 7.23 1.53 -26.50
C LYS A 71 6.48 0.81 -27.62
N LYS A 72 5.47 0.00 -27.30
CA LYS A 72 4.64 -0.68 -28.31
C LYS A 72 3.78 0.31 -29.08
N LYS A 73 3.13 1.27 -28.40
CA LYS A 73 2.36 2.34 -29.04
C LYS A 73 3.22 3.18 -29.98
N ALA A 74 4.41 3.58 -29.53
CA ALA A 74 5.35 4.37 -30.33
C ALA A 74 5.87 3.65 -31.60
N ARG A 75 5.82 2.31 -31.63
CA ARG A 75 6.16 1.52 -32.83
C ARG A 75 4.98 1.31 -33.78
N ALA A 76 3.76 1.49 -33.28
CA ALA A 76 2.53 1.28 -34.03
C ALA A 76 1.95 2.59 -34.60
N ALA A 77 2.50 3.73 -34.19
CA ALA A 77 2.30 5.04 -34.79
C ALA A 77 3.35 5.29 -35.88
#